data_AF-A0A9E4I9H2-F1
#
_entry.id   AF-A0A9E4I9H2-F1
#
_cell.length_a   1.000
_cell.length_b   1.000
_cell.length_c   1.000
_cell.angle_alpha   90.00
_cell.angle_beta   90.00
_cell.angle_gamma   90.00
#
_symmetry.space_group_name_H-M   'P 1'
#
loop_
_entity.id
_entity.type
_entity.pdbx_description
1 polymer ?
#
loop_
_entity_poly.entity_id
_entity_poly.type
_entity_poly.pdbx_seq_one_letter_code
_entity_poly.pdbx_strand_id
1 'polypeptide(L)'
;MRTPGRTAASSDPRVHTHRNDQASNRNSMPSLQKLCFLASDTEIARSSREQLVAKYGNHPKEEAQIIVALGGDGFMLQVLKGTTKLDRPVYGMNRGTVGFLMNDYADEGLIERLNQAEEEIINPLAMTAIDAQGHTHRALAINEVALLRAGPQAAWLQIVVDGRTRLEELICDGAMISTPAGSTAYNYSAHGPILPIGSDVLSLTPVAAFRPRRWRGAILPKSARISFRVLDHEKRPVMADADGNSATNVVSVDVE
;
A
#
# COMPACT_ATOMS: atom_id res chain seq x y z
N MET A 1 28.09 8.07 20.12
CA MET A 1 28.66 9.31 20.71
C MET A 1 27.51 10.06 21.40
N ARG A 2 27.65 10.51 22.66
CA ARG A 2 26.56 11.12 23.47
C ARG A 2 26.81 12.62 23.76
N THR A 3 25.69 13.32 24.04
CA THR A 3 25.44 14.65 24.68
C THR A 3 25.20 15.87 23.75
N PRO A 4 24.47 16.93 24.19
CA PRO A 4 23.09 16.95 24.76
C PRO A 4 22.14 18.08 24.23
N GLY A 5 20.82 17.82 24.24
CA GLY A 5 19.73 18.72 24.68
C GLY A 5 19.26 19.95 23.87
N ARG A 6 18.05 19.87 23.25
CA ARG A 6 16.96 20.87 23.43
C ARG A 6 15.62 20.38 22.85
N THR A 7 14.56 20.64 23.62
CA THR A 7 13.15 20.26 23.45
C THR A 7 12.38 21.21 22.52
N ALA A 8 11.53 20.65 21.67
CA ALA A 8 10.34 21.30 21.11
C ALA A 8 9.20 20.28 21.07
N ALA A 9 8.03 20.70 21.57
CA ALA A 9 6.83 19.88 21.68
C ALA A 9 6.20 19.62 20.30
N SER A 10 5.86 18.36 20.04
CA SER A 10 5.06 17.91 18.91
C SER A 10 4.13 16.81 19.42
N SER A 11 2.83 17.01 19.27
CA SER A 11 1.77 16.05 19.58
C SER A 11 1.71 14.98 18.49
N ASP A 12 2.29 13.83 18.79
CA ASP A 12 2.40 12.65 17.95
C ASP A 12 1.48 11.56 18.53
N PRO A 13 0.53 10.97 17.78
CA PRO A 13 -0.25 9.85 18.27
C PRO A 13 0.58 8.57 18.15
N ARG A 14 1.60 8.43 19.01
CA ARG A 14 2.33 7.17 19.18
C ARG A 14 1.63 6.32 20.23
N VAL A 15 1.28 5.09 19.86
CA VAL A 15 0.90 4.07 20.82
C VAL A 15 2.15 3.30 21.24
N HIS A 16 2.31 3.12 22.55
CA HIS A 16 3.56 2.82 23.24
C HIS A 16 3.73 1.33 23.64
N THR A 17 4.98 0.85 23.53
CA THR A 17 5.75 -0.03 24.48
C THR A 17 5.30 -1.49 24.66
N HIS A 18 6.14 -2.50 24.93
CA HIS A 18 7.27 -2.63 25.87
C HIS A 18 8.19 -3.80 25.46
N ARG A 19 9.48 -3.72 25.80
CA ARG A 19 10.35 -4.91 26.01
C ARG A 19 10.26 -5.32 27.48
N ASN A 20 10.09 -6.61 27.79
CA ASN A 20 11.16 -7.41 28.41
C ASN A 20 10.83 -8.90 28.53
N ASP A 21 11.92 -9.66 28.69
CA ASP A 21 12.09 -11.09 28.86
C ASP A 21 11.24 -11.83 29.91
N GLN A 22 11.00 -13.10 29.56
CA GLN A 22 10.82 -14.30 30.38
C GLN A 22 9.61 -14.47 31.31
N ALA A 23 8.85 -15.51 30.95
CA ALA A 23 8.20 -16.53 31.77
C ALA A 23 7.13 -16.12 32.79
N SER A 24 6.00 -16.83 32.67
CA SER A 24 4.88 -16.93 33.63
C SER A 24 3.89 -15.77 33.68
N ASN A 25 2.95 -15.74 32.73
CA ASN A 25 1.53 -15.61 33.07
C ASN A 25 0.66 -16.03 31.87
N ARG A 26 -0.12 -17.11 32.01
CA ARG A 26 -1.25 -17.39 31.09
C ARG A 26 -2.36 -16.40 31.43
N ASN A 27 -2.22 -15.15 31.00
CA ASN A 27 -3.31 -14.18 31.05
C ASN A 27 -4.25 -14.48 29.87
N SER A 28 -5.50 -14.76 30.20
CA SER A 28 -6.60 -15.01 29.28
C SER A 28 -6.67 -13.94 28.18
N MET A 29 -6.36 -14.34 26.94
CA MET A 29 -6.71 -13.53 25.77
C MET A 29 -8.23 -13.33 25.76
N PRO A 30 -8.74 -12.10 25.58
CA PRO A 30 -10.18 -11.91 25.39
C PRO A 30 -10.57 -12.75 24.17
N SER A 31 -11.51 -13.68 24.35
CA SER A 31 -12.00 -14.50 23.26
C SER A 31 -12.47 -13.58 22.13
N LEU A 32 -11.86 -13.68 20.95
CA LEU A 32 -12.33 -13.00 19.75
C LEU A 32 -13.79 -13.41 19.52
N GLN A 33 -14.72 -12.53 19.86
CA GLN A 33 -16.15 -12.81 19.82
C GLN A 33 -16.86 -11.98 18.75
N LYS A 34 -16.26 -10.88 18.29
CA LYS A 34 -16.88 -10.00 17.31
C LYS A 34 -16.10 -9.98 16.00
N LEU A 35 -16.53 -10.81 15.06
CA LEU A 35 -16.00 -10.85 13.70
C LEU A 35 -16.94 -10.16 12.73
N CYS A 36 -16.39 -9.46 11.73
CA CYS A 36 -17.14 -8.97 10.57
C CYS A 36 -16.65 -9.71 9.33
N PHE A 37 -17.54 -10.38 8.61
CA PHE A 37 -17.18 -11.09 7.37
C PHE A 37 -17.60 -10.28 6.14
N LEU A 38 -16.62 -9.96 5.30
CA LEU A 38 -16.79 -9.32 4.00
C LEU A 38 -16.39 -10.31 2.91
N ALA A 39 -17.07 -10.26 1.76
CA ALA A 39 -16.78 -11.11 0.63
C ALA A 39 -16.79 -10.34 -0.69
N SER A 40 -15.94 -10.76 -1.62
CA SER A 40 -15.99 -10.29 -3.01
C SER A 40 -17.27 -10.76 -3.71
N ASP A 41 -17.50 -10.29 -4.94
CA ASP A 41 -18.69 -10.63 -5.72
C ASP A 41 -18.70 -12.06 -6.29
N THR A 42 -17.63 -12.82 -6.08
CA THR A 42 -17.55 -14.21 -6.54
C THR A 42 -18.46 -15.12 -5.73
N GLU A 43 -19.07 -16.11 -6.39
CA GLU A 43 -19.98 -17.07 -5.75
C GLU A 43 -19.29 -17.85 -4.62
N ILE A 44 -18.05 -18.29 -4.83
CA ILE A 44 -17.28 -19.02 -3.84
C ILE A 44 -16.98 -18.17 -2.58
N ALA A 45 -16.67 -16.88 -2.73
CA ALA A 45 -16.46 -15.98 -1.59
C ALA A 45 -17.75 -15.73 -0.82
N ARG A 46 -18.86 -15.51 -1.52
CA ARG A 46 -20.19 -15.30 -0.90
C ARG A 46 -20.68 -16.53 -0.14
N SER A 47 -20.61 -17.72 -0.75
CA SER A 47 -20.97 -18.98 -0.10
C SER A 47 -20.12 -19.24 1.15
N SER A 48 -18.82 -18.96 1.08
CA SER A 48 -17.92 -19.11 2.23
C SER A 48 -18.23 -18.14 3.36
N ARG A 49 -18.62 -16.91 3.01
CA ARG A 49 -19.09 -15.93 4.00
C ARG A 49 -20.31 -16.46 4.72
N GLU A 50 -21.30 -16.99 4.00
CA GLU A 50 -22.51 -17.54 4.62
C GLU A 50 -22.18 -18.68 5.59
N GLN A 51 -21.28 -19.59 5.21
CA GLN A 51 -20.82 -20.68 6.08
C GLN A 51 -20.15 -20.16 7.36
N LEU A 52 -19.24 -19.19 7.24
CA LEU A 52 -18.52 -18.64 8.38
C LEU A 52 -19.43 -17.80 9.29
N VAL A 53 -20.35 -17.03 8.70
CA VAL A 53 -21.35 -16.25 9.45
C VAL A 53 -22.28 -17.17 10.24
N ALA A 54 -22.69 -18.31 9.67
CA ALA A 54 -23.51 -19.28 10.38
C ALA A 54 -22.77 -19.91 11.58
N LYS A 55 -21.45 -20.06 11.50
CA LYS A 55 -20.61 -20.71 12.52
C LYS A 55 -20.12 -19.77 13.62
N TYR A 56 -19.75 -18.53 13.25
CA TYR A 56 -19.07 -17.58 14.14
C TYR A 56 -19.86 -16.28 14.39
N GLY A 57 -21.03 -16.12 13.77
CA GLY A 57 -21.81 -14.88 13.81
C GLY A 57 -21.25 -13.79 12.89
N ASN A 58 -21.90 -12.62 12.88
CA ASN A 58 -21.44 -11.47 12.11
C ASN A 58 -21.81 -10.17 12.80
N HIS A 59 -20.84 -9.26 12.90
CA HIS A 59 -21.01 -7.94 13.47
C HIS A 59 -20.81 -6.84 12.41
N PRO A 60 -21.39 -5.64 12.62
CA PRO A 60 -21.02 -4.45 11.86
C PRO A 60 -19.51 -4.19 11.97
N LYS A 61 -18.91 -3.65 10.91
CA LYS A 61 -17.46 -3.38 10.85
C LYS A 61 -16.98 -2.43 11.96
N GLU A 62 -17.85 -1.54 12.44
CA GLU A 62 -17.59 -0.58 13.49
C GLU A 62 -17.46 -1.25 14.88
N GLU A 63 -18.15 -2.37 15.08
CA GLU A 63 -18.19 -3.12 16.36
C GLU A 63 -17.26 -4.33 16.38
N ALA A 64 -16.78 -4.76 15.21
CA ALA A 64 -15.92 -5.92 15.07
C ALA A 64 -14.54 -5.68 15.70
N GLN A 65 -13.95 -6.74 16.25
CA GLN A 65 -12.56 -6.76 16.69
C GLN A 65 -11.63 -7.06 15.51
N ILE A 66 -12.06 -7.92 14.59
CA ILE A 66 -11.33 -8.29 13.37
C ILE A 66 -12.30 -8.32 12.21
N ILE A 67 -11.85 -7.80 11.06
CA ILE A 67 -12.58 -7.88 9.79
C ILE A 67 -11.97 -9.03 8.97
N VAL A 68 -12.79 -10.01 8.59
CA VAL A 68 -12.37 -11.16 7.79
C VAL A 68 -12.81 -10.92 6.35
N ALA A 69 -11.85 -10.76 5.44
CA ALA A 69 -12.09 -10.55 4.01
C ALA A 69 -11.97 -11.87 3.23
N LEU A 70 -12.99 -12.23 2.46
CA LEU A 70 -13.01 -13.42 1.60
C LEU A 70 -12.94 -13.01 0.14
N GLY A 71 -11.87 -13.36 -0.56
CA GLY A 71 -11.66 -12.97 -1.95
C GLY A 71 -10.23 -13.16 -2.41
N GLY A 72 -9.76 -12.30 -3.32
CA GLY A 72 -8.34 -12.22 -3.70
C GLY A 72 -7.69 -10.93 -3.19
N ASP A 73 -6.42 -10.72 -3.55
CA ASP A 73 -5.61 -9.56 -3.13
C ASP A 73 -6.27 -8.21 -3.43
N GLY A 74 -6.86 -8.04 -4.62
CA GLY A 74 -7.57 -6.80 -4.97
C GLY A 74 -8.73 -6.48 -4.02
N PHE A 75 -9.44 -7.51 -3.54
CA PHE A 75 -10.51 -7.34 -2.56
C PHE A 75 -9.95 -7.00 -1.17
N MET A 76 -8.85 -7.63 -0.77
CA MET A 76 -8.16 -7.31 0.49
C MET A 76 -7.78 -5.83 0.56
N LEU A 77 -7.18 -5.32 -0.51
CA LEU A 77 -6.79 -3.91 -0.61
C LEU A 77 -8.01 -2.98 -0.61
N GLN A 78 -9.10 -3.36 -1.27
CA GLN A 78 -10.36 -2.62 -1.22
C GLN A 78 -10.91 -2.57 0.22
N VAL A 79 -10.85 -3.68 0.96
CA VAL A 79 -11.27 -3.72 2.38
C VAL A 79 -10.37 -2.79 3.20
N LEU A 80 -9.05 -2.91 3.10
CA LEU A 80 -8.09 -2.05 3.82
C LEU A 80 -8.32 -0.55 3.56
N LYS A 81 -8.60 -0.15 2.31
CA LYS A 81 -9.01 1.22 1.95
C LYS A 81 -10.34 1.63 2.57
N GLY A 82 -11.33 0.73 2.55
CA GLY A 82 -12.67 0.98 3.09
C GLY A 82 -12.71 1.01 4.62
N THR A 83 -11.70 0.46 5.28
CA THR A 83 -11.59 0.34 6.74
C THR A 83 -10.45 1.18 7.31
N THR A 84 -9.77 2.05 6.54
CA THR A 84 -8.64 2.87 7.02
C THR A 84 -8.99 3.77 8.21
N LYS A 85 -10.28 4.14 8.36
CA LYS A 85 -10.78 4.93 9.50
C LYS A 85 -11.12 4.09 10.73
N LEU A 86 -11.09 2.78 10.58
CA LEU A 86 -11.33 1.81 11.65
C LEU A 86 -9.97 1.28 12.09
N ASP A 87 -9.64 1.44 13.36
CA ASP A 87 -8.43 0.85 13.95
C ASP A 87 -8.66 -0.66 14.19
N ARG A 88 -8.92 -1.39 13.10
CA ARG A 88 -9.32 -2.81 13.11
C ARG A 88 -8.44 -3.60 12.14
N PRO A 89 -7.78 -4.66 12.60
CA PRO A 89 -7.01 -5.52 11.72
C PRO A 89 -7.93 -6.24 10.72
N VAL A 90 -7.40 -6.46 9.53
CA VAL A 90 -8.09 -7.19 8.45
C VAL A 90 -7.35 -8.50 8.21
N TYR A 91 -8.09 -9.61 8.30
CA TYR A 91 -7.59 -10.94 8.01
C TYR A 91 -8.18 -11.46 6.69
N GLY A 92 -7.31 -11.69 5.70
CA GLY A 92 -7.72 -12.14 4.38
C GLY A 92 -7.69 -13.66 4.26
N MET A 93 -8.73 -14.27 3.68
CA MET A 93 -8.73 -15.69 3.26
C MET A 93 -9.06 -15.84 1.78
N ASN A 94 -8.22 -16.58 1.08
CA ASN A 94 -8.24 -16.70 -0.37
C ASN A 94 -9.47 -17.49 -0.84
N ARG A 95 -10.34 -16.79 -1.54
CA ARG A 95 -11.47 -17.36 -2.30
C ARG A 95 -11.48 -16.78 -3.72
N GLY A 96 -10.30 -16.46 -4.25
CA GLY A 96 -10.08 -16.01 -5.61
C GLY A 96 -8.97 -16.83 -6.28
N THR A 97 -8.15 -16.15 -7.08
CA THR A 97 -6.92 -16.73 -7.64
C THR A 97 -5.80 -16.71 -6.61
N VAL A 98 -4.74 -17.50 -6.83
CA VAL A 98 -3.52 -17.43 -6.02
C VAL A 98 -2.94 -16.00 -6.08
N GLY A 99 -2.61 -15.45 -4.92
CA GLY A 99 -2.07 -14.10 -4.72
C GLY A 99 -1.02 -14.09 -3.60
N PHE A 100 -0.67 -12.91 -3.11
CA PHE A 100 0.40 -12.67 -2.16
C PHE A 100 -0.07 -12.17 -0.79
N LEU A 101 -1.27 -11.60 -0.69
CA LEU A 101 -1.79 -10.98 0.55
C LEU A 101 -2.76 -11.88 1.32
N MET A 102 -3.38 -12.83 0.64
CA MET A 102 -4.44 -13.67 1.21
C MET A 102 -3.90 -14.95 1.83
N ASN A 103 -4.36 -15.29 3.05
CA ASN A 103 -4.10 -16.59 3.65
C ASN A 103 -4.92 -17.68 2.95
N ASP A 104 -4.54 -18.94 3.09
CA ASP A 104 -5.37 -20.05 2.62
C ASP A 104 -6.74 -20.07 3.32
N TYR A 105 -7.76 -20.45 2.55
CA TYR A 105 -9.08 -20.64 3.12
C TYR A 105 -9.14 -21.91 3.97
N ALA A 106 -9.64 -21.75 5.19
CA ALA A 106 -10.12 -22.84 6.03
C ALA A 106 -11.35 -22.37 6.82
N ASP A 107 -12.35 -23.23 6.92
CA ASP A 107 -13.61 -23.00 7.66
C ASP A 107 -13.53 -23.42 9.13
N GLU A 108 -12.53 -24.23 9.48
CA GLU A 108 -12.21 -24.65 10.83
C GLU A 108 -11.05 -23.85 11.45
N GLY A 109 -10.99 -23.88 12.78
CA GLY A 109 -9.91 -23.29 13.57
C GLY A 109 -9.69 -21.79 13.34
N LEU A 110 -10.73 -21.05 12.91
CA LEU A 110 -10.56 -19.63 12.56
C LEU A 110 -10.14 -18.81 13.78
N ILE A 111 -10.76 -19.04 14.93
CA ILE A 111 -10.47 -18.27 16.16
C ILE A 111 -9.02 -18.50 16.60
N GLU A 112 -8.55 -19.75 16.58
CA GLU A 112 -7.17 -20.11 16.91
C GLU A 112 -6.18 -19.46 15.94
N ARG A 113 -6.45 -19.50 14.64
CA ARG A 113 -5.62 -18.84 13.63
C ARG A 113 -5.58 -17.33 13.80
N LEU A 114 -6.72 -16.70 14.09
CA LEU A 114 -6.77 -15.26 14.34
C LEU A 114 -5.99 -14.86 15.59
N ASN A 115 -6.04 -15.66 16.66
CA ASN A 115 -5.26 -15.42 17.87
C ASN A 115 -3.74 -15.63 17.68
N GLN A 116 -3.35 -16.44 16.70
CA GLN A 116 -1.96 -16.74 16.37
C GLN A 116 -1.41 -15.89 15.22
N ALA A 117 -2.27 -15.14 14.54
CA ALA A 117 -1.87 -14.34 13.39
C ALA A 117 -0.90 -13.24 13.81
N GLU A 118 0.17 -13.09 13.03
CA GLU A 118 1.09 -11.96 13.16
C GLU A 118 0.51 -10.77 12.39
N GLU A 119 0.43 -9.63 13.07
CA GLU A 119 -0.06 -8.39 12.48
C GLU A 119 1.07 -7.68 11.73
N GLU A 120 0.80 -7.32 10.47
CA GLU A 120 1.72 -6.56 9.64
C GLU A 120 1.13 -5.18 9.33
N ILE A 121 1.94 -4.12 9.50
CA ILE A 121 1.47 -2.74 9.34
C ILE A 121 1.78 -2.24 7.93
N ILE A 122 0.74 -2.15 7.11
CA ILE A 122 0.84 -1.58 5.76
C ILE A 122 0.78 -0.06 5.87
N ASN A 123 1.85 0.61 5.45
CA ASN A 123 1.94 2.06 5.43
C ASN A 123 1.68 2.54 4.00
N PRO A 124 0.59 3.28 3.74
CA PRO A 124 0.31 3.81 2.42
C PRO A 124 1.35 4.86 2.00
N LEU A 125 1.63 4.93 0.71
CA LEU A 125 2.34 6.06 0.09
C LEU A 125 1.46 7.29 0.15
N ALA A 126 2.06 8.44 0.42
CA ALA A 126 1.43 9.75 0.30
C ALA A 126 1.87 10.42 -0.99
N MET A 127 0.92 10.65 -1.91
CA MET A 127 1.13 11.45 -3.12
C MET A 127 0.79 12.91 -2.85
N THR A 128 1.68 13.81 -3.24
CA THR A 128 1.38 15.23 -3.45
C THR A 128 1.74 15.62 -4.88
N ALA A 129 0.74 15.87 -5.72
CA ALA A 129 0.92 16.28 -7.10
C ALA A 129 0.56 17.75 -7.30
N ILE A 130 1.35 18.47 -8.09
CA ILE A 130 1.06 19.84 -8.51
C ILE A 130 0.74 19.81 -10.00
N ASP A 131 -0.41 20.36 -10.39
CA ASP A 131 -0.82 20.48 -11.79
C ASP A 131 -0.26 21.74 -12.46
N ALA A 132 -0.39 21.82 -13.80
CA ALA A 132 0.08 22.95 -14.59
C ALA A 132 -0.65 24.29 -14.26
N GLN A 133 -1.77 24.24 -13.53
CA GLN A 133 -2.48 25.42 -13.02
C GLN A 133 -2.03 25.80 -11.61
N GLY A 134 -1.16 25.01 -10.98
CA GLY A 134 -0.65 25.22 -9.63
C GLY A 134 -1.54 24.63 -8.53
N HIS A 135 -2.60 23.87 -8.85
CA HIS A 135 -3.38 23.20 -7.82
C HIS A 135 -2.63 22.01 -7.25
N THR A 136 -2.79 21.82 -5.94
CA THR A 136 -2.22 20.69 -5.21
C THR A 136 -3.26 19.60 -5.04
N HIS A 137 -2.91 18.39 -5.45
CA HIS A 137 -3.71 17.17 -5.32
C HIS A 137 -3.02 16.24 -4.34
N ARG A 138 -3.76 15.70 -3.38
CA ARG A 138 -3.23 14.77 -2.37
C ARG A 138 -4.04 13.50 -2.34
N ALA A 139 -3.35 12.37 -2.27
CA ALA A 139 -3.98 11.06 -2.16
C ALA A 139 -3.06 10.08 -1.44
N LEU A 140 -3.67 9.00 -0.93
CA LEU A 140 -2.94 7.87 -0.36
C LEU A 140 -3.04 6.67 -1.30
N ALA A 141 -1.97 5.91 -1.41
CA ALA A 141 -1.93 4.68 -2.18
C ALA A 141 -1.39 3.52 -1.34
N ILE A 142 -2.13 2.41 -1.31
CA ILE A 142 -1.65 1.17 -0.72
C ILE A 142 -0.73 0.46 -1.71
N ASN A 143 -1.05 0.48 -3.02
CA ASN A 143 -0.22 -0.23 -3.99
C ASN A 143 0.88 0.66 -4.56
N GLU A 144 0.50 1.68 -5.31
CA GLU A 144 1.46 2.52 -6.01
C GLU A 144 1.00 3.96 -6.24
N VAL A 145 1.99 4.82 -6.40
CA VAL A 145 1.83 6.12 -7.06
C VAL A 145 2.49 6.02 -8.43
N ALA A 146 1.69 6.12 -9.50
CA ALA A 146 2.15 6.00 -10.88
C ALA A 146 2.03 7.34 -11.63
N LEU A 147 3.05 7.67 -12.40
CA LEU A 147 3.04 8.76 -13.38
C LEU A 147 2.97 8.14 -14.77
N LEU A 148 1.99 8.55 -15.57
CA LEU A 148 1.72 8.00 -16.91
C LEU A 148 1.54 9.13 -17.93
N ARG A 149 2.06 8.96 -19.14
CA ARG A 149 1.82 9.92 -20.23
C ARG A 149 0.33 10.03 -20.53
N ALA A 150 -0.15 11.26 -20.72
CA ALA A 150 -1.55 11.59 -21.03
C ALA A 150 -1.74 11.98 -22.51
N GLY A 151 -0.75 11.68 -23.37
CA GLY A 151 -0.77 12.02 -24.79
C GLY A 151 0.06 11.07 -25.65
N PRO A 152 0.19 11.35 -26.97
CA PRO A 152 0.90 10.48 -27.90
C PRO A 152 2.42 10.52 -27.72
N GLN A 153 2.97 11.54 -27.06
CA GLN A 153 4.40 11.69 -26.80
C GLN A 153 4.80 10.93 -25.54
N ALA A 154 6.00 10.34 -25.53
CA ALA A 154 6.61 9.78 -24.33
C ALA A 154 6.74 10.85 -23.24
N ALA A 155 6.50 10.46 -21.98
CA ALA A 155 6.76 11.29 -20.82
C ALA A 155 8.27 11.47 -20.64
N TRP A 156 8.68 12.68 -20.24
CA TRP A 156 10.05 12.98 -19.84
C TRP A 156 10.04 13.33 -18.36
N LEU A 157 10.68 12.51 -17.54
CA LEU A 157 10.65 12.64 -16.08
C LEU A 157 12.06 12.84 -15.55
N GLN A 158 12.29 13.88 -14.75
CA GLN A 158 13.45 13.95 -13.85
C GLN A 158 13.08 13.27 -12.54
N ILE A 159 14.00 12.45 -11.99
CA ILE A 159 13.81 11.76 -10.71
C ILE A 159 14.81 12.28 -9.69
N VAL A 160 14.27 12.79 -8.59
CA VAL A 160 15.00 13.30 -7.43
C VAL A 160 14.69 12.38 -6.24
N VAL A 161 15.72 11.98 -5.51
CA VAL A 161 15.57 11.19 -4.27
C VAL A 161 16.32 11.90 -3.16
N ASP A 162 15.63 12.18 -2.05
CA ASP A 162 16.16 12.90 -0.89
C ASP A 162 16.82 14.23 -1.27
N GLY A 163 16.15 14.98 -2.16
CA GLY A 163 16.62 16.28 -2.65
C GLY A 163 17.80 16.25 -3.62
N ARG A 164 18.27 15.05 -4.03
CA ARG A 164 19.36 14.90 -5.01
C ARG A 164 18.84 14.31 -6.31
N THR A 165 19.15 14.94 -7.44
CA THR A 165 18.83 14.37 -8.75
C THR A 165 19.56 13.04 -8.92
N ARG A 166 18.78 11.96 -9.10
CA ARG A 166 19.30 10.62 -9.35
C ARG A 166 19.24 10.24 -10.82
N LEU A 167 18.26 10.81 -11.53
CA LEU A 167 18.14 10.64 -12.97
C LEU A 167 17.65 11.96 -13.58
N GLU A 168 18.48 12.55 -14.44
CA GLU A 168 18.19 13.85 -15.06
C GLU A 168 17.00 13.78 -16.02
N GLU A 169 16.91 12.70 -16.79
CA GLU A 169 15.87 12.50 -17.79
C GLU A 169 15.59 11.01 -17.97
N LEU A 170 14.33 10.64 -17.74
CA LEU A 170 13.73 9.36 -18.09
C LEU A 170 12.70 9.60 -19.19
N ILE A 171 12.93 9.04 -20.37
CA ILE A 171 11.96 9.00 -21.47
C ILE A 171 11.23 7.66 -21.40
N CYS A 172 9.92 7.67 -21.17
CA CYS A 172 9.14 6.48 -20.88
C CYS A 172 7.64 6.68 -21.17
N ASP A 173 6.85 5.60 -21.05
CA ASP A 173 5.40 5.74 -20.92
C ASP A 173 5.02 6.22 -19.50
N GLY A 174 5.88 5.96 -18.51
CA GLY A 174 5.66 6.37 -17.14
C GLY A 174 6.71 5.85 -16.15
N ALA A 175 6.50 6.12 -14.87
CA ALA A 175 7.25 5.54 -13.76
C ALA A 175 6.35 5.48 -12.51
N MET A 176 6.62 4.56 -11.59
CA MET A 176 5.84 4.42 -10.36
C MET A 176 6.71 4.14 -9.15
N ILE A 177 6.21 4.53 -7.98
CA ILE A 177 6.68 4.05 -6.67
C ILE A 177 5.66 3.06 -6.15
N SER A 178 6.09 1.86 -5.80
CA SER A 178 5.24 0.80 -5.30
C SER A 178 5.68 0.34 -3.90
N THR A 179 4.70 0.13 -3.03
CA THR A 179 4.91 -0.49 -1.72
C THR A 179 5.20 -1.98 -1.86
N PRO A 180 5.63 -2.66 -0.78
CA PRO A 180 5.69 -4.12 -0.81
C PRO A 180 4.36 -4.80 -1.13
N ALA A 181 3.25 -4.29 -0.57
CA ALA A 181 1.91 -4.81 -0.84
C ALA A 181 1.46 -4.59 -2.30
N GLY A 182 1.87 -3.46 -2.91
CA GLY A 182 1.61 -3.15 -4.31
C GLY A 182 2.56 -3.80 -5.31
N SER A 183 3.65 -4.40 -4.86
CA SER A 183 4.73 -4.89 -5.74
C SER A 183 4.25 -5.97 -6.72
N THR A 184 3.15 -6.65 -6.42
CA THR A 184 2.52 -7.73 -7.19
C THR A 184 1.42 -7.23 -8.12
N ALA A 185 1.05 -5.95 -8.02
CA ALA A 185 0.03 -5.31 -8.84
C ALA A 185 0.63 -4.73 -10.13
N TYR A 186 0.45 -3.42 -10.39
CA TYR A 186 0.91 -2.83 -11.64
C TYR A 186 2.45 -2.83 -11.74
N ASN A 187 3.14 -2.73 -10.60
CA ASN A 187 4.59 -2.87 -10.52
C ASN A 187 5.09 -4.17 -11.16
N TYR A 188 4.47 -5.31 -10.85
CA TYR A 188 4.82 -6.60 -11.44
C TYR A 188 4.58 -6.63 -12.96
N SER A 189 3.45 -6.07 -13.40
CA SER A 189 3.12 -5.94 -14.83
C SER A 189 4.14 -5.07 -15.59
N ALA A 190 4.69 -4.05 -14.93
CA ALA A 190 5.76 -3.20 -15.45
C ALA A 190 7.16 -3.81 -15.28
N HIS A 191 7.25 -5.09 -14.89
CA HIS A 191 8.50 -5.83 -14.66
C HIS A 191 9.35 -5.32 -13.48
N GLY A 192 8.72 -4.66 -12.51
CA GLY A 192 9.31 -4.37 -11.21
C GLY A 192 9.48 -5.64 -10.35
N PRO A 193 10.36 -5.60 -9.33
CA PRO A 193 10.56 -6.71 -8.41
C PRO A 193 9.33 -6.93 -7.52
N ILE A 194 9.05 -8.19 -7.19
CA ILE A 194 8.17 -8.54 -6.06
C ILE A 194 8.96 -8.31 -4.77
N LEU A 195 8.36 -7.56 -3.85
CA LEU A 195 8.95 -7.24 -2.57
C LEU A 195 8.27 -8.06 -1.47
N PRO A 196 9.02 -8.62 -0.51
CA PRO A 196 8.41 -9.26 0.65
C PRO A 196 7.56 -8.26 1.45
N ILE A 197 6.35 -8.67 1.81
CA ILE A 197 5.51 -7.94 2.75
C ILE A 197 6.29 -7.73 4.06
N GLY A 198 6.16 -6.54 4.67
CA GLY A 198 6.91 -6.14 5.86
C GLY A 198 8.35 -5.68 5.62
N SER A 199 8.83 -5.68 4.37
CA SER A 199 10.14 -5.09 4.06
C SER A 199 10.11 -3.56 4.10
N ASP A 200 11.18 -2.94 4.64
CA ASP A 200 11.34 -1.48 4.72
C ASP A 200 11.88 -0.87 3.41
N VAL A 201 11.38 -1.34 2.27
CA VAL A 201 11.79 -0.87 0.95
C VAL A 201 10.60 -0.59 0.03
N LEU A 202 10.82 0.30 -0.93
CA LEU A 202 9.92 0.66 -2.01
C LEU A 202 10.55 0.30 -3.35
N SER A 203 9.72 0.06 -4.34
CA SER A 203 10.14 -0.19 -5.72
C SER A 203 9.88 1.03 -6.59
N LEU A 204 10.93 1.63 -7.16
CA LEU A 204 10.83 2.59 -8.25
C LEU A 204 10.90 1.84 -9.57
N THR A 205 9.82 1.81 -10.34
CA THR A 205 9.72 1.02 -11.57
C THR A 205 9.34 1.90 -12.76
N PRO A 206 10.12 1.92 -13.85
CA PRO A 206 9.71 2.56 -15.09
C PRO A 206 8.64 1.73 -15.83
N VAL A 207 7.77 2.42 -16.57
CA VAL A 207 6.85 1.83 -17.54
C VAL A 207 7.38 2.12 -18.95
N ALA A 208 7.75 1.05 -19.68
CA ALA A 208 8.27 1.13 -21.04
C ALA A 208 9.39 2.19 -21.21
N ALA A 209 10.44 2.14 -20.38
CA ALA A 209 11.57 3.05 -20.47
C ALA A 209 12.30 2.94 -21.82
N PHE A 210 12.40 4.07 -22.52
CA PHE A 210 13.16 4.22 -23.75
C PHE A 210 14.59 4.73 -23.49
N ARG A 211 14.74 5.73 -22.63
CA ARG A 211 16.05 6.28 -22.20
C ARG A 211 16.05 6.64 -20.73
N PRO A 212 17.16 6.40 -19.99
CA PRO A 212 18.37 5.69 -20.42
C PRO A 212 18.09 4.22 -20.75
N ARG A 213 18.81 3.68 -21.75
CA ARG A 213 18.61 2.28 -22.19
C ARG A 213 18.91 1.32 -21.03
N ARG A 214 18.08 0.29 -20.89
CA ARG A 214 18.23 -0.80 -19.90
C ARG A 214 18.13 -0.35 -18.44
N TRP A 215 17.70 0.87 -18.16
CA TRP A 215 17.37 1.24 -16.79
C TRP A 215 16.09 0.54 -16.35
N ARG A 216 16.16 -0.17 -15.22
CA ARG A 216 15.08 -1.04 -14.71
C ARG A 216 14.46 -0.52 -13.42
N GLY A 217 14.73 0.73 -13.07
CA GLY A 217 14.30 1.28 -11.80
C GLY A 217 15.33 1.09 -10.68
N ALA A 218 14.84 1.19 -9.44
CA ALA A 218 15.66 1.07 -8.23
C ALA A 218 14.82 0.58 -7.05
N ILE A 219 15.48 -0.07 -6.08
CA ILE A 219 14.90 -0.34 -4.77
C ILE A 219 15.36 0.79 -3.84
N LEU A 220 14.42 1.42 -3.16
CA LEU A 220 14.64 2.58 -2.30
C LEU A 220 14.25 2.22 -0.86
N PRO A 221 14.88 2.82 0.16
CA PRO A 221 14.40 2.66 1.53
C PRO A 221 13.01 3.30 1.65
N LYS A 222 12.15 2.73 2.50
CA LYS A 222 10.80 3.25 2.79
C LYS A 222 10.80 4.70 3.30
N SER A 223 11.89 5.15 3.90
CA SER A 223 12.05 6.53 4.37
C SER A 223 12.46 7.52 3.27
N ALA A 224 12.68 7.06 2.04
CA ALA A 224 13.10 7.93 0.94
C ALA A 224 11.97 8.88 0.53
N ARG A 225 12.33 10.13 0.24
CA ARG A 225 11.42 11.08 -0.41
C ARG A 225 11.72 11.11 -1.89
N ILE A 226 10.74 10.76 -2.72
CA ILE A 226 10.90 10.71 -4.17
C ILE A 226 10.11 11.84 -4.80
N SER A 227 10.79 12.67 -5.60
CA SER A 227 10.13 13.69 -6.41
C SER A 227 10.34 13.40 -7.89
N PHE A 228 9.25 13.45 -8.64
CA PHE A 228 9.25 13.45 -10.09
C PHE A 228 8.97 14.87 -10.59
N ARG A 229 9.72 15.31 -11.59
CA ARG A 229 9.41 16.55 -12.34
C ARG A 229 9.13 16.19 -13.79
N VAL A 230 8.02 16.71 -14.32
CA VAL A 230 7.63 16.50 -15.71
C VAL A 230 8.33 17.55 -16.57
N LEU A 231 9.24 17.09 -17.42
CA LEU A 231 9.98 17.94 -18.34
C LEU A 231 9.12 18.19 -19.59
N ASP A 232 9.06 19.43 -20.05
CA ASP A 232 8.30 19.82 -21.26
C ASP A 232 6.81 19.43 -21.17
N HIS A 233 6.19 19.69 -20.01
CA HIS A 233 4.83 19.24 -19.68
C HIS A 233 3.74 19.76 -20.63
N GLU A 234 3.94 20.92 -21.27
CA GLU A 234 2.98 21.46 -22.25
C GLU A 234 2.87 20.56 -23.49
N LYS A 235 4.01 20.02 -23.95
CA LYS A 235 4.06 19.11 -25.09
C LYS A 235 3.79 17.66 -24.68
N ARG A 236 4.09 17.32 -23.43
CA ARG A 236 4.11 15.95 -22.88
C ARG A 236 3.33 15.89 -21.57
N PRO A 237 2.00 16.06 -21.62
CA PRO A 237 1.20 16.03 -20.40
C PRO A 237 1.32 14.65 -19.73
N VAL A 238 1.35 14.66 -18.40
CA VAL A 238 1.43 13.46 -17.56
C VAL A 238 0.27 13.49 -16.57
N MET A 239 -0.25 12.31 -16.26
CA MET A 239 -1.20 12.07 -15.17
C MET A 239 -0.45 11.38 -14.03
N ALA A 240 -0.71 11.81 -12.80
CA ALA A 240 -0.34 11.05 -11.60
C ALA A 240 -1.57 10.29 -11.10
N ASP A 241 -1.40 9.04 -10.68
CA ASP A 241 -2.44 8.22 -10.10
C ASP A 241 -1.95 7.61 -8.79
N ALA A 242 -2.75 7.75 -7.74
CA ALA A 242 -2.57 7.08 -6.47
C ALA A 242 -3.75 6.14 -6.25
N ASP A 243 -3.58 4.87 -6.61
CA ASP A 243 -4.55 3.82 -6.33
C ASP A 243 -5.97 4.09 -6.89
N GLY A 244 -6.05 4.77 -8.05
CA GLY A 244 -7.27 5.20 -8.73
C GLY A 244 -7.68 6.65 -8.47
N ASN A 245 -6.96 7.39 -7.60
CA ASN A 245 -7.16 8.81 -7.41
C ASN A 245 -6.17 9.58 -8.30
N SER A 246 -6.64 10.07 -9.44
CA SER A 246 -5.78 10.68 -10.44
C SER A 246 -5.79 12.21 -10.42
N ALA A 247 -4.62 12.81 -10.68
CA ALA A 247 -4.43 14.21 -11.02
C ALA A 247 -3.88 14.31 -12.45
N THR A 248 -4.50 15.12 -13.30
CA THR A 248 -4.11 15.27 -14.71
C THR A 248 -3.20 16.48 -14.90
N ASN A 249 -2.43 16.49 -16.01
CA ASN A 249 -1.53 17.58 -16.38
C ASN A 249 -0.57 18.00 -15.25
N VAL A 250 -0.01 17.01 -14.55
CA VAL A 250 0.92 17.24 -13.44
C VAL A 250 2.26 17.76 -13.95
N VAL A 251 2.87 18.67 -13.18
CA VAL A 251 4.23 19.20 -13.42
C VAL A 251 5.24 18.67 -12.42
N SER A 252 4.79 18.30 -11.22
CA SER A 252 5.60 17.61 -10.23
C SER A 252 4.77 16.69 -9.35
N VAL A 253 5.39 15.61 -8.86
CA VAL A 253 4.79 14.66 -7.93
C VAL A 253 5.81 14.28 -6.88
N ASP A 254 5.47 14.51 -5.61
CA ASP A 254 6.21 14.04 -4.45
C ASP A 254 5.53 12.80 -3.86
N VAL A 255 6.35 11.81 -3.51
CA VAL A 255 5.93 10.55 -2.89
C VAL A 255 6.75 10.32 -1.62
N GLU A 256 6.05 10.09 -0.52
CA GLU A 256 6.60 9.77 0.81
C GLU A 256 5.93 8.52 1.42
#